data_AF-K1TIY6-F1
#
_entry.id   AF-K1TIY6-F1
#
_cell.length_a   1.000
_cell.length_b   1.000
_cell.length_c   1.000
_cell.angle_alpha   90.00
_cell.angle_beta   90.00
_cell.angle_gamma   90.00
#
_symmetry.space_group_name_H-M   'P 1'
#
loop_
_entity.id
_entity.type
_entity.pdbx_description
1 polymer ?
#
loop_
_entity_poly.entity_id
_entity_poly.type
_entity_poly.pdbx_seq_one_letter_code
_entity_poly.pdbx_strand_id
1 'polypeptide(L)' 'MEHHLISAERLTIARVREILERHLPLALGDDARQRIVRCREYLDRKMEHPERPIYGITTGFGSLC' A
#
# COMPACT_ATOMS: atom_id res chain seq x y z
N MET A 1 3.01 -22.25 10.68
CA MET A 1 2.12 -22.01 9.53
C MET A 1 2.90 -21.18 8.53
N GLU A 2 2.87 -21.52 7.24
CA GLU A 2 3.59 -20.79 6.20
C GLU A 2 2.83 -19.50 5.85
N HIS A 3 3.49 -18.35 5.89
CA HIS A 3 2.91 -17.06 5.50
C HIS A 3 3.45 -16.63 4.15
N HIS A 4 2.61 -15.94 3.35
CA HIS A 4 3.12 -15.14 2.25
C HIS A 4 3.47 -13.73 2.78
N LEU A 5 4.74 -13.37 2.66
CA LEU A 5 5.23 -12.03 2.99
C LEU A 5 5.04 -11.10 1.79
N ILE A 6 4.25 -10.05 1.99
CA ILE A 6 4.13 -8.94 1.05
C ILE A 6 5.42 -8.13 1.11
N SER A 7 6.11 -8.02 -0.02
CA SER A 7 7.38 -7.32 -0.18
C SER A 7 7.37 -6.48 -1.46
N ALA A 8 8.53 -5.93 -1.85
CA ALA A 8 8.70 -5.24 -3.14
C ALA A 8 8.90 -6.20 -4.33
N GLU A 9 8.96 -7.51 -4.09
CA GLU A 9 9.21 -8.48 -5.14
C GLU A 9 8.03 -8.59 -6.10
N ARG A 10 8.34 -8.91 -7.37
CA ARG A 10 7.31 -9.08 -8.39
C ARG A 10 6.44 -10.29 -8.05
N LEU A 11 5.17 -10.04 -7.77
CA LEU A 11 4.18 -11.09 -7.58
C LEU A 11 3.71 -11.65 -8.93
N THR A 12 3.84 -12.96 -9.13
CA THR A 12 3.40 -13.65 -10.35
C THR A 12 2.00 -14.21 -10.19
N ILE A 13 1.27 -14.38 -11.30
CA ILE A 13 -0.08 -14.99 -11.28
C ILE A 13 -0.05 -16.41 -10.71
N ALA A 14 1.00 -17.19 -11.00
CA ALA A 14 1.18 -18.53 -10.44
C ALA A 14 1.30 -18.48 -8.91
N ARG A 15 2.07 -17.53 -8.36
CA ARG A 15 2.20 -17.35 -6.91
C ARG A 15 0.89 -16.88 -6.28
N VAL A 16 0.14 -15.98 -6.93
CA VAL A 16 -1.20 -15.56 -6.47
C VAL A 16 -2.14 -16.77 -6.38
N ARG A 17 -2.16 -17.62 -7.41
CA ARG A 17 -2.97 -18.84 -7.42
C ARG A 17 -2.63 -19.74 -6.24
N GLU A 18 -1.35 -19.97 -6.01
CA GLU A 18 -0.88 -20.79 -4.88
C GLU A 18 -1.32 -20.21 -3.52
N ILE A 19 -1.19 -18.90 -3.33
CA ILE A 19 -1.63 -18.22 -2.09
C ILE A 19 -3.11 -18.46 -1.83
N LEU A 20 -3.95 -18.36 -2.87
CA LEU A 20 -5.39 -18.55 -2.78
C LEU A 20 -5.76 -20.01 -2.51
N GLU A 21 -5.24 -20.95 -3.31
CA GLU A 21 -5.56 -22.38 -3.19
C GLU A 21 -5.13 -22.95 -1.82
N ARG A 22 -3.96 -22.54 -1.34
CA ARG A 22 -3.42 -22.98 -0.05
C ARG A 22 -3.89 -22.16 1.14
N HIS A 23 -4.69 -21.11 0.91
CA HIS A 23 -5.17 -20.19 1.94
C HIS A 23 -4.04 -19.65 2.84
N LEU A 24 -2.92 -19.25 2.22
CA LEU A 24 -1.75 -18.80 2.97
C LEU A 24 -2.07 -17.50 3.72
N PRO A 25 -1.84 -17.44 5.04
CA PRO A 25 -1.91 -16.19 5.79
C PRO A 25 -0.95 -15.15 5.21
N LEU A 26 -1.44 -13.92 5.08
CA LEU A 26 -0.64 -12.80 4.59
C LEU A 26 -0.01 -12.06 5.77
N ALA A 27 1.24 -11.64 5.59
CA ALA A 27 1.89 -10.71 6.50
C ALA A 27 2.72 -9.70 5.72
N LEU A 28 2.89 -8.50 6.27
CA LEU A 28 3.82 -7.52 5.70
C LEU A 28 5.25 -7.89 6.10
N GLY A 29 6.15 -7.93 5.10
CA GLY A 29 7.59 -7.92 5.35
C GLY A 29 8.05 -6.61 5.97
N ASP A 30 9.20 -6.63 6.66
CA ASP A 30 9.72 -5.46 7.36
C ASP A 30 10.03 -4.29 6.40
N ASP A 31 10.53 -4.61 5.21
CA ASP A 31 10.77 -3.65 4.13
C ASP A 31 9.47 -2.96 3.69
N ALA A 32 8.38 -3.73 3.52
CA ALA A 32 7.07 -3.22 3.15
C ALA A 32 6.49 -2.33 4.23
N ARG A 33 6.60 -2.72 5.50
CA ARG A 33 6.16 -1.91 6.65
C ARG A 33 6.87 -0.56 6.66
N GLN A 34 8.20 -0.55 6.53
CA GLN A 34 9.00 0.67 6.50
C GLN A 34 8.61 1.60 5.34
N ARG A 35 8.38 1.06 4.14
CA ARG A 35 7.94 1.86 2.99
C ARG A 35 6.56 2.47 3.21
N ILE A 36 5.60 1.71 3.75
CA ILE A 36 4.25 2.22 4.04
C ILE A 36 4.31 3.40 5.01
N VAL A 37 5.06 3.25 6.11
CA VAL A 37 5.25 4.32 7.11
C VAL A 37 5.88 5.55 6.45
N ARG A 38 6.97 5.37 5.71
CA ARG A 38 7.64 6.47 4.99
C ARG A 38 6.70 7.19 4.03
N CYS A 39 5.85 6.48 3.29
CA CYS A 39 4.87 7.07 2.39
C CYS A 39 3.83 7.91 3.14
N ARG A 40 3.34 7.43 4.29
CA ARG A 40 2.40 8.18 5.13
C ARG A 40 3.04 9.44 5.71
N GLU A 41 4.24 9.34 6.27
CA GLU A 41 4.96 10.50 6.81
C GLU A 41 5.30 11.54 5.74
N TYR A 42 5.60 11.11 4.52
CA TYR A 42 5.79 12.02 3.40
C TYR A 42 4.49 12.77 3.07
N LEU A 43 3.38 12.05 3.03
CA LEU A 43 2.08 12.64 2.77
C LEU A 43 1.69 13.64 3.88
N ASP A 44 1.90 13.29 5.15
CA ASP A 44 1.63 14.18 6.28
C ASP A 44 2.41 15.49 6.15
N ARG A 45 3.72 15.41 5.90
CA ARG A 45 4.57 16.60 5.66
C ARG A 45 4.11 17.43 4.46
N LYS A 46 3.73 16.76 3.37
CA LYS A 46 3.25 17.44 2.15
C LYS A 46 1.93 18.19 2.39
N MET A 47 1.13 17.75 3.37
CA MET A 47 -0.15 18.36 3.71
C MET A 47 -0.03 19.56 4.67
N GLU A 48 1.13 19.81 5.27
CA GLU A 48 1.33 20.96 6.18
C GLU A 48 1.19 22.30 5.44
N HIS A 49 1.71 22.37 4.20
CA HIS A 49 1.62 23.55 3.34
C HIS A 49 1.28 23.14 1.90
N PRO A 50 0.02 22.78 1.62
CA PRO A 50 -0.36 22.26 0.31
C PRO A 50 -0.35 23.39 -0.73
N GLU A 51 0.59 23.33 -1.67
CA GLU A 51 0.64 24.26 -2.81
C GLU A 51 -0.60 24.14 -3.72
N ARG A 52 -1.24 22.97 -3.76
CA ARG A 52 -2.43 22.65 -4.55
C ARG A 52 -3.31 21.63 -3.81
N PRO A 53 -4.63 21.61 -4.06
CA PRO A 53 -5.51 20.56 -3.54
C PRO A 53 -5.05 19.16 -4.00
N ILE A 54 -5.19 18.17 -3.12
CA ILE A 54 -4.80 16.78 -3.37
C ILE A 54 -6.06 15.92 -3.51
N TYR A 55 -6.20 15.28 -4.67
CA TYR A 55 -7.38 14.48 -5.00
C TYR A 55 -7.63 13.36 -3.99
N GLY A 56 -8.85 13.29 -3.47
CA GLY A 56 -9.25 12.28 -2.49
C GLY A 56 -8.66 12.46 -1.08
N ILE A 57 -8.00 13.59 -0.84
CA ILE A 57 -7.46 13.95 0.48
C ILE A 57 -8.04 15.29 0.93
N THR A 58 -7.82 16.34 0.14
CA THR A 58 -8.37 17.69 0.41
C THR A 58 -9.43 18.10 -0.61
N THR A 59 -9.78 17.22 -1.55
CA THR A 59 -10.92 17.36 -2.46
C THR A 59 -11.84 16.15 -2.33
N GLY A 60 -13.05 16.24 -2.88
CA GLY A 60 -13.91 15.10 -3.11
C GLY A 60 -13.38 14.16 -4.20
N PHE A 61 -14.19 13.16 -4.52
CA PHE A 61 -13.94 12.20 -5.60
C PHE A 61 -14.89 12.43 -6.79
N GLY A 62 -14.47 12.06 -7.99
CA GLY A 62 -15.32 12.07 -9.19
C GLY A 62 -15.82 13.48 -9.53
N SER A 63 -17.14 13.63 -9.72
CA SER A 63 -17.78 14.91 -10.04
C SER A 63 -17.78 15.91 -8.89
N LEU A 64 -17.29 15.53 -7.71
CA LEU A 64 -17.19 16.39 -6.51
C LEU A 64 -15.78 16.96 -6.32
N CYS A 65 -14.93 16.91 -7.35
CA CYS A 65 -13.55 17.42 -7.34
C CYS A 65 -13.47 18.90 -7.72
#